data_AF-A0A8S2TSN7-F1
#
_entry.id   AF-A0A8S2TSN7-F1
#
_cell.length_a   1.000
_cell.length_b   1.000
_cell.length_c   1.000
_cell.angle_alpha   90.00
_cell.angle_beta   90.00
_cell.angle_gamma   90.00
#
_symmetry.space_group_name_H-M   'P 1'
#
loop_
_entity.id
_entity.type
_entity.pdbx_description
1 polymer ?
#
loop_
_entity_poly.entity_id
_entity_poly.type
_entity_poly.pdbx_seq_one_letter_code
_entity_poly.pdbx_strand_id
1 'polypeptide(L)' 'QNFNLVAIAGPTSDTQPPFVWSESDFDTKVSHVGHPDKWDFGPFTPTWMLP' A
#
# COMPACT_ATOMS: atom_id res chain seq x y z
N GLN A 1 -23.28 15.06 -7.25
CA GLN A 1 -22.33 14.90 -6.13
C GLN A 1 -20.96 14.62 -6.72
N ASN A 2 -19.90 15.14 -6.09
CA ASN A 2 -18.52 14.87 -6.51
C ASN A 2 -17.92 13.87 -5.52
N PHE A 3 -17.68 12.63 -5.96
CA PHE A 3 -17.23 11.53 -5.09
C PHE A 3 -15.71 11.36 -5.17
N ASN A 4 -14.99 12.28 -4.53
CA ASN A 4 -13.53 12.25 -4.47
C ASN A 4 -13.05 11.98 -3.05
N LEU A 5 -11.94 11.27 -2.92
CA LEU A 5 -11.28 11.00 -1.64
C LEU A 5 -9.76 11.06 -1.84
N VAL A 6 -9.02 11.37 -0.77
CA VAL A 6 -7.56 11.22 -0.73
C VAL A 6 -7.27 9.91 0.01
N ALA A 7 -6.52 9.01 -0.64
CA ALA A 7 -6.16 7.71 -0.09
C ALA A 7 -4.64 7.57 0.00
N ILE A 8 -4.18 6.77 0.95
CA ILE A 8 -2.82 6.25 1.05
C ILE A 8 -2.96 4.74 1.19
N ALA A 9 -2.13 3.96 0.49
CA ALA A 9 -2.18 2.51 0.50
C ALA A 9 -0.99 1.91 1.28
N GLY A 10 -1.26 0.93 2.14
CA GLY A 10 -0.25 0.18 2.90
C GLY A 10 -0.16 0.56 4.38
N PRO A 11 0.75 -0.10 5.14
CA PRO A 11 1.06 0.27 6.52
C PRO A 11 1.59 1.71 6.63
N THR A 12 1.39 2.38 7.76
CA THR A 12 1.95 3.71 8.00
C THR A 12 3.49 3.66 8.01
N SER A 13 4.13 4.67 7.43
CA SER A 13 5.58 4.90 7.47
C SER A 13 5.95 6.28 8.05
N ASP A 14 5.01 6.95 8.71
CA ASP A 14 5.20 8.34 9.18
C ASP A 14 6.29 8.45 10.25
N THR A 15 6.36 7.47 11.15
CA THR A 15 7.29 7.44 12.29
C THR A 15 8.15 6.18 12.35
N GLN A 16 8.00 5.29 11.37
CA GLN A 16 8.70 4.01 11.29
C GLN A 16 9.08 3.72 9.83
N PRO A 17 10.09 2.87 9.59
CA PRO A 17 10.46 2.50 8.24
C PRO A 17 9.26 1.95 7.46
N PRO A 18 9.19 2.20 6.14
CA PRO A 18 8.24 1.54 5.27
C PRO A 18 8.31 0.02 5.42
N PHE A 19 7.15 -0.62 5.35
CA PHE A 19 7.08 -2.07 5.42
C PHE A 19 7.64 -2.69 4.13
N VAL A 20 8.47 -3.73 4.28
CA VAL A 20 9.05 -4.51 3.18
C VAL A 20 8.80 -6.00 3.46
N TRP A 21 8.11 -6.69 2.56
CA TRP A 21 7.77 -8.11 2.75
C TRP A 21 9.02 -8.97 2.92
N SER A 22 9.98 -8.85 1.99
CA SER A 22 11.22 -9.62 1.95
C SER A 22 12.16 -9.40 3.15
N GLU A 23 12.00 -8.29 3.88
CA GLU A 23 12.77 -7.98 5.09
C GLU A 23 11.98 -8.25 6.38
N SER A 24 10.71 -8.65 6.27
CA SER A 24 9.85 -8.95 7.41
C SER A 24 9.97 -10.41 7.86
N ASP A 25 9.52 -10.69 9.08
CA ASP A 25 9.39 -12.06 9.59
C ASP A 25 8.27 -12.86 8.91
N PHE A 26 7.49 -12.23 8.01
CA PHE A 26 6.38 -12.81 7.28
C PHE A 26 6.73 -13.27 5.86
N ASP A 27 7.87 -12.87 5.29
CA ASP A 27 8.27 -13.08 3.88
C ASP A 27 7.85 -14.46 3.33
N THR A 28 8.45 -15.52 3.90
CA THR A 28 8.24 -16.89 3.45
C THR A 28 7.08 -17.59 4.15
N LYS A 29 6.43 -16.94 5.13
CA LYS A 29 5.36 -17.52 5.95
C LYS A 29 3.97 -17.16 5.44
N VAL A 30 3.83 -16.03 4.75
CA VAL A 30 2.55 -15.50 4.28
C VAL A 30 2.65 -15.20 2.79
N SER A 31 1.76 -15.81 2.00
CA SER A 31 1.66 -15.49 0.58
C SER A 31 1.23 -14.04 0.37
N HIS A 32 1.99 -13.31 -0.44
CA HIS A 32 1.74 -11.91 -0.79
C HIS A 32 1.85 -11.69 -2.31
N VAL A 33 1.47 -12.71 -3.09
CA VAL A 33 1.47 -12.65 -4.56
C VAL A 33 0.60 -11.49 -5.05
N GLY A 34 1.17 -10.65 -5.91
CA GLY A 34 0.49 -9.47 -6.48
C GLY A 34 0.62 -8.22 -5.63
N HIS A 35 1.17 -8.30 -4.42
CA HIS A 35 1.52 -7.13 -3.62
C HIS A 35 2.94 -6.63 -4.00
N PRO A 36 3.20 -5.32 -3.93
CA PRO A 36 4.56 -4.80 -3.97
C PRO A 36 5.35 -5.30 -2.76
N ASP A 37 6.66 -5.49 -2.95
CA ASP A 37 7.55 -5.88 -1.86
C ASP A 37 7.67 -4.78 -0.80
N LYS A 38 7.99 -3.55 -1.23
CA LYS A 38 8.04 -2.35 -0.37
C LYS A 38 6.76 -1.51 -0.49
N TRP A 39 6.17 -1.18 0.65
CA TRP A 39 5.00 -0.31 0.78
C TRP A 39 5.41 1.09 1.25
N ASP A 40 5.62 2.00 0.31
CA ASP A 40 6.06 3.38 0.55
C ASP A 40 5.32 4.36 -0.38
N PHE A 41 3.99 4.21 -0.43
CA PHE A 41 3.13 5.00 -1.31
C PHE A 41 2.72 6.31 -0.65
N GLY A 42 2.76 7.40 -1.42
CA GLY A 42 2.22 8.68 -1.00
C GLY A 42 0.70 8.79 -1.19
N PRO A 43 0.10 9.91 -0.74
CA PRO A 43 -1.31 10.19 -0.96
C PRO A 43 -1.65 10.31 -2.44
N PHE A 44 -2.82 9.80 -2.82
CA PHE A 44 -3.37 9.90 -4.17
C PHE A 44 -4.89 10.08 -4.15
N THR A 45 -5.43 10.61 -5.25
CA THR A 45 -6.89 10.72 -5.47
C THR A 45 -7.29 9.68 -6.50
N PRO A 46 -8.05 8.62 -6.14
CA PRO A 46 -8.45 7.61 -7.09
C PRO A 46 -9.45 8.18 -8.10
N THR A 47 -9.25 7.82 -9.38
CA THR A 47 -10.24 8.04 -10.44
C THR A 47 -10.87 6.70 -10.80
N TRP A 48 -12.16 6.56 -10.58
CA TRP A 48 -12.91 5.36 -10.94
C TRP A 48 -13.27 5.42 -12.42
N MET A 49 -12.81 4.43 -13.19
CA MET A 49 -13.33 4.18 -14.54
C MET A 49 -14.31 3.02 -14.45
N LEU A 50 -15.49 3.15 -15.05
CA LEU A 50 -16.34 2.00 -15.31
C LEU A 50 -15.66 1.14 -16.40
N PRO A 51 -15.72 -0.21 -16.30
CA PRO A 51 -15.20 -1.11 -17.33
C PRO A 51 -15.80 -0.85 -18.71
#